data_AF-A0A450XAG1-F1
#
_entry.id   AF-A0A450XAG1-F1
#
_cell.length_a   1.000
_cell.length_b   1.000
_cell.length_c   1.000
_cell.angle_alpha   90.00
_cell.angle_beta   90.00
_cell.angle_gamma   90.00
#
_symmetry.space_group_name_H-M   'P 1'
#
loop_
_entity.id
_entity.type
_entity.pdbx_description
1 polymer ?
#
loop_
_entity_poly.entity_id
_entity_poly.type
_entity_poly.pdbx_seq_one_letter_code
_entity_poly.pdbx_strand_id
1 'polypeptide(L)'
;YYDVAKADEFQRIFGHLKIGQTPTERHNQYFVMRWDFSMIESQGDTNAIRQSLHNHINGCVQSFITCYRERLPQKIDVNPNDALLSFRSAIDAVNQTPHKLYLFIDEYDNFANEVLA
;
A
#
# COMPACT_ATOMS: atom_id res chain seq x y z
N TYR A 1 -6.67 -11.68 -3.85
CA TYR A 1 -7.87 -12.10 -3.11
C TYR A 1 -8.64 -10.91 -2.55
N TYR A 2 -8.00 -9.98 -1.83
CA TYR A 2 -8.68 -8.82 -1.23
C TYR A 2 -8.83 -7.60 -2.15
N ASP A 3 -7.97 -7.50 -3.16
CA ASP A 3 -7.79 -6.31 -3.99
C ASP A 3 -8.96 -6.05 -4.96
N VAL A 4 -9.57 -4.86 -4.89
CA VAL A 4 -10.60 -4.39 -5.83
C VAL A 4 -10.11 -4.36 -7.28
N ALA A 5 -8.82 -4.14 -7.52
CA ALA A 5 -8.25 -4.13 -8.88
C ALA A 5 -8.18 -5.53 -9.51
N LYS A 6 -8.31 -6.59 -8.69
CA LYS A 6 -8.21 -7.99 -9.12
C LYS A 6 -9.55 -8.70 -9.15
N ALA A 7 -10.66 -7.96 -9.06
CA ALA A 7 -12.01 -8.51 -9.07
C ALA A 7 -12.29 -9.38 -10.31
N ASP A 8 -11.94 -8.88 -11.50
CA ASP A 8 -12.18 -9.58 -12.77
C ASP A 8 -11.30 -10.83 -12.93
N GLU A 9 -10.17 -10.88 -12.22
CA GLU A 9 -9.25 -12.01 -12.24
C GLU A 9 -9.56 -13.06 -11.16
N PHE A 10 -10.51 -12.77 -10.25
CA PHE A 10 -10.74 -13.60 -9.07
C PHE A 10 -11.11 -15.04 -9.43
N GLN A 11 -12.06 -15.22 -10.36
CA GLN A 11 -12.50 -16.55 -10.77
C GLN A 11 -11.38 -17.33 -11.46
N ARG A 12 -10.55 -16.64 -12.26
CA ARG A 12 -9.40 -17.24 -12.95
C ARG A 12 -8.36 -17.76 -11.97
N ILE A 13 -8.07 -16.99 -10.91
CA ILE A 13 -7.02 -17.30 -9.95
C ILE A 13 -7.52 -18.26 -8.86
N PHE A 14 -8.71 -18.04 -8.32
CA PHE A 14 -9.20 -18.72 -7.13
C PHE A 14 -10.35 -19.69 -7.39
N GLY A 15 -10.99 -19.70 -8.56
CA GLY A 15 -12.23 -20.45 -8.80
C GLY A 15 -12.10 -21.97 -8.62
N HIS A 16 -10.91 -22.52 -8.80
CA HIS A 16 -10.61 -23.94 -8.58
C HIS A 16 -10.25 -24.28 -7.12
N LEU A 17 -10.09 -23.26 -6.27
CA LEU A 17 -9.73 -23.40 -4.85
C LEU A 17 -10.96 -23.27 -3.96
N LYS A 18 -10.89 -23.86 -2.76
CA LYS A 18 -11.97 -23.78 -1.76
C LYS A 18 -12.36 -22.33 -1.43
N ILE A 19 -11.38 -21.42 -1.40
CA ILE A 19 -11.58 -19.98 -1.14
C ILE A 19 -12.24 -19.22 -2.30
N GLY A 20 -12.24 -19.77 -3.51
CA GLY A 20 -12.99 -19.20 -4.65
C GLY A 20 -14.36 -19.83 -4.84
N GLN A 21 -14.55 -21.09 -4.41
CA GLN A 21 -15.86 -21.74 -4.39
C GLN A 21 -16.75 -21.21 -3.25
N THR A 22 -16.15 -20.77 -2.14
CA THR A 22 -16.86 -20.14 -1.02
C THR A 22 -16.10 -18.88 -0.60
N PRO A 23 -16.21 -17.79 -1.38
CA PRO A 23 -15.50 -16.56 -1.08
C PRO A 23 -16.06 -15.91 0.19
N THR A 24 -15.17 -15.29 0.96
CA THR A 24 -15.53 -14.50 2.13
C THR A 24 -16.13 -13.16 1.69
N GLU A 25 -16.93 -12.52 2.54
CA GLU A 25 -17.48 -11.17 2.28
C GLU A 25 -16.39 -10.11 2.01
N ARG A 26 -15.15 -10.39 2.40
CA ARG A 26 -13.99 -9.51 2.26
C ARG A 26 -13.26 -9.63 0.92
N HIS A 27 -13.60 -10.59 0.07
CA HIS A 27 -12.92 -10.77 -1.22
C HIS A 27 -13.16 -9.57 -2.15
N ASN A 28 -12.09 -9.05 -2.77
CA ASN A 28 -12.12 -7.90 -3.68
C ASN A 28 -12.85 -6.65 -3.13
N GLN A 29 -12.79 -6.40 -1.81
CA GLN A 29 -13.44 -5.25 -1.16
C GLN A 29 -12.45 -4.17 -0.67
N TYR A 30 -11.16 -4.32 -0.96
CA TYR A 30 -10.11 -3.45 -0.43
C TYR A 30 -9.24 -2.84 -1.52
N PHE A 31 -8.88 -1.59 -1.31
CA PHE A 31 -7.68 -1.02 -1.93
C PHE A 31 -6.45 -1.58 -1.21
N VAL A 32 -5.42 -1.98 -1.94
CA VAL A 32 -4.25 -2.64 -1.34
C VAL A 32 -3.00 -1.78 -1.52
N MET A 33 -2.25 -1.62 -0.43
CA MET A 33 -0.92 -1.01 -0.45
C MET A 33 0.05 -1.93 0.31
N ARG A 34 1.28 -2.03 -0.16
CA ARG A 34 2.34 -2.80 0.49
C ARG A 34 3.54 -1.92 0.75
N TRP A 35 3.99 -1.90 1.99
CA TRP A 35 5.26 -1.35 2.43
C TRP A 35 6.20 -2.51 2.74
N ASP A 36 7.33 -2.52 2.05
CA ASP A 36 8.38 -3.52 2.21
C ASP A 36 9.64 -2.82 2.72
N PHE A 37 9.92 -2.94 4.02
CA PHE A 37 10.99 -2.19 4.66
C PHE A 37 12.40 -2.72 4.33
N SER A 38 12.52 -3.90 3.72
CA SER A 38 13.81 -4.41 3.22
C SER A 38 14.43 -3.54 2.12
N MET A 39 13.61 -2.72 1.47
CA MET A 39 14.01 -1.84 0.37
C MET A 39 14.56 -0.48 0.85
N ILE A 40 14.57 -0.22 2.16
CA ILE A 40 14.96 1.07 2.73
C ILE A 40 16.42 1.02 3.15
N GLU A 41 17.24 1.92 2.60
CA GLU A 41 18.61 2.11 3.08
C GLU A 41 18.58 2.67 4.52
N SER A 42 18.99 1.82 5.47
CA SER A 42 19.08 2.09 6.92
C SER A 42 20.45 2.64 7.35
N GLN A 43 21.38 2.78 6.41
CA GLN A 43 22.73 3.27 6.67
C GLN A 43 22.82 4.79 6.47
N GLY A 44 23.56 5.46 7.36
CA GLY A 44 23.82 6.90 7.28
C GLY A 44 23.34 7.66 8.51
N ASP A 45 23.24 8.98 8.37
CA ASP A 45 22.70 9.83 9.44
C ASP A 45 21.16 9.74 9.49
N THR A 46 20.58 10.27 10.57
CA THR A 46 19.12 10.27 10.78
C THR A 46 18.36 10.97 9.64
N ASN A 47 18.98 11.94 8.96
CA ASN A 47 18.33 12.64 7.85
C ASN A 47 18.29 11.76 6.59
N ALA A 48 19.37 11.05 6.29
CA ALA A 48 19.43 10.10 5.18
C ALA A 48 18.40 8.98 5.37
N ILE A 49 18.36 8.36 6.55
CA ILE A 49 17.39 7.30 6.88
C ILE A 49 15.95 7.81 6.75
N ARG A 50 15.66 9.01 7.28
CA ARG A 50 14.35 9.65 7.16
C ARG A 50 13.99 9.90 5.69
N GLN A 51 14.93 10.36 4.88
CA GLN A 51 14.68 10.59 3.46
C GLN A 51 14.42 9.28 2.71
N SER A 52 15.19 8.22 2.99
CA SER A 52 14.98 6.88 2.42
C SER A 52 13.58 6.34 2.76
N LEU A 53 13.13 6.51 4.01
CA LEU A 53 11.77 6.15 4.42
C LEU A 53 10.71 6.94 3.65
N HIS A 54 10.87 8.26 3.53
CA HIS A 54 9.94 9.09 2.77
C HIS A 54 9.91 8.70 1.28
N ASN A 55 11.06 8.46 0.68
CA ASN A 55 11.15 8.03 -0.73
C ASN A 55 10.42 6.71 -0.95
N HIS A 56 10.61 5.73 -0.06
CA HIS A 56 9.94 4.44 -0.14
C HIS A 56 8.42 4.56 -0.07
N ILE A 57 7.90 5.22 0.97
CA ILE A 57 6.46 5.38 1.15
C ILE A 57 5.86 6.18 -0.02
N ASN A 58 6.53 7.23 -0.50
CA ASN A 58 6.09 7.98 -1.68
C ASN A 58 6.06 7.10 -2.94
N GLY A 59 7.04 6.22 -3.13
CA GLY A 59 7.03 5.22 -4.21
C GLY A 59 5.85 4.26 -4.13
N CYS A 60 5.52 3.79 -2.93
CA CYS A 60 4.32 2.98 -2.68
C CYS A 60 3.03 3.75 -3.02
N VAL A 61 2.93 5.03 -2.63
CA VAL A 61 1.77 5.88 -2.95
C VAL A 61 1.66 6.12 -4.46
N GLN A 62 2.76 6.37 -5.17
CA GLN A 62 2.75 6.52 -6.63
C GLN A 62 2.28 5.25 -7.35
N SER A 63 2.73 4.09 -6.88
CA SER A 63 2.28 2.79 -7.40
C SER A 63 0.79 2.57 -7.14
N PHE A 64 0.33 2.93 -5.94
CA PHE A 64 -1.09 2.90 -5.56
C PHE A 64 -1.94 3.79 -6.49
N ILE A 65 -1.52 5.03 -6.73
CA ILE A 65 -2.19 5.94 -7.66
C ILE A 65 -2.29 5.29 -9.04
N THR A 66 -1.19 4.71 -9.54
CA THR A 66 -1.16 4.08 -10.86
C THR A 66 -2.16 2.93 -10.97
N CYS A 67 -2.29 2.11 -9.92
CA CYS A 67 -3.21 0.97 -9.89
C CYS A 67 -4.69 1.39 -9.79
N TYR A 68 -4.98 2.45 -9.04
CA TYR A 68 -6.34 2.75 -8.58
C TYR A 68 -6.92 4.08 -9.07
N ARG A 69 -6.19 4.86 -9.88
CA ARG A 69 -6.64 6.20 -10.34
C ARG A 69 -8.07 6.22 -10.86
N GLU A 70 -8.47 5.23 -11.64
CA GLU A 70 -9.81 5.16 -12.26
C GLU A 70 -10.92 4.79 -11.25
N ARG A 71 -10.55 4.25 -10.09
CA ARG A 71 -11.46 3.80 -9.03
C ARG A 71 -11.55 4.77 -7.85
N LEU A 72 -10.71 5.81 -7.85
CA LEU A 72 -10.67 6.80 -6.78
C LEU A 72 -11.45 8.06 -7.19
N PRO A 73 -12.31 8.60 -6.32
CA PRO A 73 -13.16 9.76 -6.64
C PRO A 73 -12.38 11.09 -6.64
N GLN A 74 -11.17 11.11 -6.06
CA GLN A 74 -10.32 12.28 -6.01
C GLN A 74 -8.86 11.95 -6.33
N LYS A 75 -8.11 12.99 -6.71
CA LYS A 75 -6.66 12.89 -6.88
C LYS A 75 -5.97 12.73 -5.52
N ILE A 76 -4.83 12.04 -5.56
CA ILE A 76 -3.92 11.93 -4.42
C ILE A 76 -2.72 12.82 -4.72
N ASP A 77 -2.41 13.70 -3.78
CA ASP A 77 -1.25 14.59 -3.85
C ASP A 77 -0.04 13.90 -3.22
N VAL A 78 1.11 13.99 -3.90
CA VAL A 78 2.37 13.43 -3.41
C VAL A 78 3.29 14.57 -2.99
N ASN A 79 3.64 14.61 -1.72
CA ASN A 79 4.64 15.53 -1.18
C ASN A 79 6.02 14.86 -1.21
N PRO A 80 7.00 15.42 -1.95
CA PRO A 80 8.32 14.80 -2.10
C PRO A 80 9.13 14.75 -0.80
N ASN A 81 8.84 15.63 0.16
CA ASN A 81 9.60 15.79 1.39
C ASN A 81 8.89 15.19 2.61
N ASP A 82 7.60 14.85 2.48
CA ASP A 82 6.81 14.31 3.58
C ASP A 82 5.82 13.26 3.07
N ALA A 83 6.26 12.01 3.14
CA ALA A 83 5.45 10.88 2.72
C ALA A 83 4.23 10.62 3.60
N LEU A 84 4.18 11.15 4.84
CA LEU A 84 2.99 11.04 5.67
C LEU A 84 1.84 11.88 5.11
N LEU A 85 2.15 13.05 4.55
CA LEU A 85 1.15 13.86 3.83
C LEU A 85 0.66 13.14 2.57
N SER A 86 1.56 12.52 1.80
CA SER A 86 1.20 11.72 0.63
C SER A 86 0.30 10.53 1.00
N PHE A 87 0.67 9.81 2.06
CA PHE A 87 -0.11 8.67 2.56
C PHE A 87 -1.47 9.11 3.10
N ARG A 88 -1.54 10.26 3.80
CA ARG A 88 -2.79 10.82 4.28
C ARG A 88 -3.72 11.16 3.12
N SER A 89 -3.20 11.79 2.06
CA SER A 89 -3.97 12.09 0.84
C SER A 89 -4.54 10.80 0.21
N ALA A 90 -3.76 9.71 0.20
CA ALA A 90 -4.24 8.40 -0.26
C ALA A 90 -5.37 7.84 0.61
N ILE A 91 -5.24 7.91 1.94
CA ILE A 91 -6.29 7.50 2.88
C ILE A 91 -7.57 8.32 2.66
N ASP A 92 -7.45 9.64 2.54
CA ASP A 92 -8.61 10.51 2.35
C ASP A 92 -9.33 10.19 1.03
N ALA A 93 -8.60 9.81 -0.03
CA ALA A 93 -9.19 9.36 -1.29
C ALA A 93 -9.94 8.03 -1.15
N VAL A 94 -9.40 7.08 -0.39
CA VAL A 94 -10.07 5.81 -0.12
C VAL A 94 -11.31 6.01 0.75
N ASN A 95 -11.26 6.89 1.75
CA ASN A 95 -12.37 7.16 2.67
C ASN A 95 -13.60 7.79 1.99
N GLN A 96 -13.46 8.29 0.75
CA GLN A 96 -14.59 8.74 -0.07
C GLN A 96 -15.28 7.59 -0.83
N THR A 97 -14.83 6.35 -0.62
CA THR A 97 -15.40 5.14 -1.20
C THR A 97 -16.01 4.27 -0.10
N PRO A 98 -16.86 3.29 -0.42
CA PRO A 98 -17.32 2.30 0.56
C PRO A 98 -16.24 1.28 0.95
N HIS A 99 -15.06 1.33 0.33
CA HIS A 99 -13.98 0.37 0.53
C HIS A 99 -12.96 0.86 1.55
N LYS A 100 -12.17 -0.07 2.08
CA LYS A 100 -11.10 0.21 3.03
C LYS A 100 -9.73 0.01 2.38
N LEU A 101 -8.72 0.70 2.92
CA LEU A 101 -7.32 0.44 2.59
C LEU A 101 -6.82 -0.73 3.43
N TYR A 102 -6.30 -1.76 2.78
CA TYR A 102 -5.54 -2.83 3.40
C TYR A 102 -4.06 -2.54 3.20
N LEU A 103 -3.36 -2.22 4.28
CA LEU A 103 -1.93 -1.96 4.28
C LEU A 103 -1.17 -3.21 4.75
N PHE A 104 -0.34 -3.76 3.89
CA PHE A 104 0.65 -4.79 4.25
C PHE A 104 1.95 -4.10 4.63
N ILE A 105 2.51 -4.48 5.77
CA ILE A 105 3.81 -4.02 6.26
C ILE A 105 4.67 -5.26 6.43
N ASP A 106 5.84 -5.26 5.80
CA ASP A 106 6.80 -6.37 5.81
C ASP A 106 8.18 -5.86 6.23
N GLU A 107 8.98 -6.71 6.88
CA GLU A 107 10.38 -6.46 7.30
C GLU A 107 10.61 -5.20 8.17
N TYR A 108 9.55 -4.72 8.85
CA TYR A 108 9.62 -3.51 9.69
C TYR A 108 10.54 -3.69 10.91
N ASP A 109 10.51 -4.86 11.53
CA ASP A 109 11.35 -5.18 12.68
C ASP A 109 12.83 -5.27 12.32
N ASN A 110 13.17 -5.84 11.15
CA ASN A 110 14.55 -5.84 10.66
C ASN A 110 15.06 -4.41 10.46
N PHE A 111 14.28 -3.56 9.78
CA PHE A 111 14.62 -2.15 9.61
C PHE A 111 14.77 -1.41 10.96
N ALA A 112 13.86 -1.62 11.91
CA ALA A 112 13.93 -0.97 13.21
C ALA A 112 15.20 -1.37 13.98
N ASN A 113 15.60 -2.64 13.91
CA ASN A 113 16.82 -3.12 14.54
C ASN A 113 18.08 -2.48 13.92
N GLU A 114 18.13 -2.35 12.59
CA GLU A 114 19.25 -1.73 11.89
C GLU A 114 19.41 -0.23 12.22
N VAL A 115 18.31 0.49 12.39
CA VAL A 115 18.33 1.92 12.76
C VAL A 115 18.74 2.15 14.21
N LEU A 116 18.52 1.17 15.09
CA LEU A 116 18.84 1.26 16.52
C LEU A 116 20.24 0.73 16.89
N ALA A 117 20.91 0.04 15.97
CA ALA A 117 22.23 -0.58 16.17
C ALA A 117 23.37 0.44 16.13
#